data_AF-A0A8H3R4F7-F1
#
_entry.id   AF-A0A8H3R4F7-F1
#
_cell.length_a   1.000
_cell.length_b   1.000
_cell.length_c   1.000
_cell.angle_alpha   90.00
_cell.angle_beta   90.00
_cell.angle_gamma   90.00
#
_symmetry.space_group_name_H-M   'P 1'
#
loop_
_entity.id
_entity.type
_entity.pdbx_description
1 polymer ?
#
loop_
_entity_poly.entity_id
_entity_poly.type
_entity_poly.pdbx_seq_one_letter_code
_entity_poly.pdbx_strand_id
1 'polypeptide(L)'
;MGEWEKQGKLSKTPFADLSKKLKVQHGFNFESKALCDSWWNILDPRLDHTSFSEEEKSYVYERVKKYQETNNGNISWKTLQDEMKAKFSKFRSRNDLKNIWNAKKRQLETKSGKVDDENENENEGEYEDELKADVEGRTEDENKLSIQFITNRSI
;
A
#
# COMPACT_ATOMS: atom_id res chain seq x y z
N MET A 1 29.20 4.57 -3.80
CA MET A 1 28.95 4.68 -2.35
C MET A 1 29.07 6.12 -1.83
N GLY A 2 30.03 6.95 -2.27
CA GLY A 2 30.26 8.28 -1.69
C GLY A 2 29.40 9.47 -2.16
N GLU A 3 28.44 9.29 -3.08
CA GLU A 3 27.55 10.39 -3.52
C GLU A 3 26.40 10.66 -2.54
N TRP A 4 26.01 9.65 -1.74
CA TRP A 4 24.89 9.74 -0.80
C TRP A 4 25.29 10.39 0.53
N GLU A 5 26.58 10.37 0.88
CA GLU A 5 27.11 10.98 2.10
C GLU A 5 27.29 12.51 1.98
N LYS A 6 27.37 13.04 0.75
CA LYS A 6 27.54 14.48 0.48
C LYS A 6 26.25 15.27 0.44
N GLN A 7 25.11 14.59 0.29
CA GLN A 7 23.79 15.18 0.44
C GLN A 7 23.55 15.26 1.95
N GLY A 8 23.37 16.46 2.50
CA GLY A 8 23.14 16.66 3.93
C GLY A 8 21.90 15.90 4.46
N LYS A 9 21.50 16.21 5.70
CA LYS A 9 20.32 15.62 6.38
C LYS A 9 19.21 15.27 5.39
N LEU A 10 18.79 14.00 5.40
CA LEU A 10 17.60 13.55 4.69
C LEU A 10 16.47 14.55 4.94
N SER A 11 15.86 15.01 3.86
CA SER A 11 14.75 15.94 3.94
C SER A 11 13.63 15.32 4.79
N LYS A 12 12.91 16.16 5.55
CA LYS A 12 11.77 15.69 6.36
C LYS A 12 10.66 15.11 5.48
N THR A 13 10.62 15.48 4.20
CA THR A 13 9.56 15.14 3.24
C THR A 13 10.17 14.61 1.93
N PRO A 14 10.85 13.44 1.98
CA PRO A 14 11.64 12.94 0.85
C PRO A 14 10.80 12.71 -0.42
N PHE A 15 9.54 12.30 -0.28
CA PHE A 15 8.64 12.07 -1.42
C PHE A 15 8.12 13.38 -2.05
N ALA A 16 8.01 14.47 -1.29
CA ALA A 16 7.63 15.76 -1.84
C ALA A 16 8.78 16.35 -2.68
N ASP A 17 10.02 16.20 -2.22
CA ASP A 17 11.19 16.59 -2.99
C ASP A 17 11.37 15.71 -4.23
N LEU A 18 11.10 14.41 -4.12
CA LEU A 18 11.09 13.49 -5.25
C LEU A 18 10.04 13.90 -6.29
N SER A 19 8.82 14.22 -5.88
CA SER A 19 7.75 14.70 -6.76
C SER A 19 8.18 15.96 -7.53
N LYS A 20 8.71 16.97 -6.82
CA LYS A 20 9.23 18.20 -7.45
C LYS A 20 10.34 17.90 -8.45
N LYS A 21 11.27 17.01 -8.09
CA LYS A 21 12.39 16.62 -8.95
C LYS A 21 11.89 15.93 -10.22
N LEU A 22 10.94 14.99 -10.10
CA LEU A 22 10.32 14.31 -11.25
C LEU A 22 9.57 15.29 -12.16
N LYS A 23 8.89 16.28 -11.59
CA LYS A 23 8.23 17.35 -12.34
C LYS A 23 9.23 18.21 -13.13
N VAL A 24 10.30 18.66 -12.48
CA VAL A 24 11.31 19.53 -13.11
C VAL A 24 12.14 18.78 -14.16
N GLN A 25 12.55 17.55 -13.88
CA GLN A 25 13.49 16.81 -14.73
C GLN A 25 12.80 16.02 -15.85
N HIS A 26 11.61 15.49 -15.58
CA HIS A 26 10.93 14.55 -16.48
C HIS A 26 9.52 15.00 -16.88
N GLY A 27 9.03 16.13 -16.36
CA GLY A 27 7.68 16.62 -16.65
C GLY A 27 6.56 15.82 -15.99
N PHE A 28 6.88 14.89 -15.07
CA PHE A 28 5.88 14.08 -14.40
C PHE A 28 5.29 14.78 -13.18
N ASN A 29 3.96 14.92 -13.15
CA ASN A 29 3.22 15.51 -12.04
C ASN A 29 2.64 14.40 -11.14
N PHE A 30 3.49 13.79 -10.31
CA PHE A 30 3.04 12.82 -9.31
C PHE A 30 2.76 13.49 -7.98
N GLU A 31 1.65 13.13 -7.33
CA GLU A 31 1.39 13.50 -5.95
C GLU A 31 2.40 12.81 -5.02
N SER A 32 2.87 13.54 -4.02
CA SER A 32 3.85 13.04 -3.04
C SER A 32 3.34 11.81 -2.28
N LYS A 33 2.05 11.80 -1.93
CA LYS A 33 1.37 10.68 -1.30
C LYS A 33 1.34 9.44 -2.21
N ALA A 34 1.01 9.62 -3.49
CA ALA A 34 1.00 8.53 -4.46
C ALA A 34 2.38 7.87 -4.63
N LEU A 35 3.45 8.67 -4.59
CA LEU A 35 4.82 8.15 -4.61
C LEU A 35 5.15 7.36 -3.34
N CYS A 36 4.75 7.86 -2.18
CA CYS A 36 4.93 7.15 -0.91
C CYS A 36 4.20 5.79 -0.91
N ASP A 37 2.94 5.79 -1.33
CA ASP A 37 2.11 4.57 -1.38
C ASP A 37 2.67 3.58 -2.39
N SER A 38 3.04 4.04 -3.59
CA SER A 38 3.67 3.21 -4.61
C SER A 38 5.00 2.63 -4.12
N TRP A 39 5.79 3.41 -3.37
CA TRP A 39 7.04 2.93 -2.79
C TRP A 39 6.82 1.73 -1.86
N TRP A 40 5.93 1.86 -0.88
CA TRP A 40 5.71 0.82 0.12
C TRP A 40 4.97 -0.41 -0.38
N ASN A 41 4.24 -0.29 -1.49
CA ASN A 41 3.40 -1.36 -2.02
C ASN A 41 3.95 -2.01 -3.29
N ILE A 42 4.76 -1.31 -4.08
CA ILE A 42 5.17 -1.75 -5.42
C ILE A 42 6.68 -1.60 -5.64
N LEU A 43 7.28 -0.47 -5.27
CA LEU A 43 8.66 -0.16 -5.70
C LEU A 43 9.75 -0.59 -4.71
N ASP A 44 9.40 -0.97 -3.47
CA ASP A 44 10.37 -1.47 -2.49
C ASP A 44 11.02 -2.76 -3.02
N PRO A 45 12.34 -2.78 -3.30
CA PRO A 45 13.01 -3.94 -3.89
C PRO A 45 12.99 -5.20 -3.04
N ARG A 46 12.64 -5.07 -1.75
CA ARG A 46 12.49 -6.21 -0.84
C ARG A 46 11.19 -6.95 -1.08
N LEU A 47 10.22 -6.34 -1.76
CA LEU A 47 8.93 -6.93 -2.01
C LEU A 47 9.05 -8.09 -2.99
N ASP A 48 8.40 -9.20 -2.64
CA ASP A 48 8.18 -10.32 -3.55
C ASP A 48 6.85 -10.12 -4.27
N HIS A 49 6.91 -9.92 -5.59
CA HIS A 49 5.75 -9.74 -6.48
C HIS A 49 5.29 -11.03 -7.16
N THR A 50 5.85 -12.19 -6.82
CA THR A 50 5.39 -13.48 -7.34
C THR A 50 3.95 -13.74 -6.95
N SER A 51 3.21 -14.52 -7.73
CA SER A 51 1.85 -14.90 -7.32
C SER A 51 1.88 -15.67 -5.99
N PHE A 52 0.83 -15.50 -5.18
CA PHE A 52 0.69 -16.23 -3.93
C PHE A 52 0.38 -17.71 -4.19
N SER A 53 1.12 -18.60 -3.53
CA SER A 53 0.81 -20.03 -3.52
C SER A 53 -0.48 -20.30 -2.72
N GLU A 54 -1.06 -21.49 -2.91
CA GLU A 54 -2.25 -21.87 -2.16
C GLU A 54 -1.96 -22.05 -0.66
N GLU A 55 -0.75 -22.50 -0.31
CA GLU A 55 -0.34 -22.57 1.11
C GLU A 55 -0.20 -21.18 1.72
N GLU A 56 0.38 -20.22 0.98
CA GLU A 56 0.50 -18.83 1.44
C GLU A 56 -0.89 -18.22 1.70
N LYS A 57 -1.83 -18.38 0.76
CA LYS A 57 -3.22 -17.90 0.91
C LYS A 57 -3.90 -18.54 2.12
N SER A 58 -3.80 -19.85 2.25
CA SER A 58 -4.41 -20.61 3.36
C SER A 58 -3.87 -20.14 4.72
N TYR A 59 -2.57 -19.87 4.79
CA TYR A 59 -1.94 -19.34 6.00
C TYR A 59 -2.47 -17.95 6.38
N VAL A 60 -2.59 -17.05 5.41
CA VAL A 60 -3.19 -15.72 5.64
C VAL A 60 -4.60 -15.85 6.21
N TYR A 61 -5.44 -16.72 5.64
CA TYR A 61 -6.81 -16.92 6.12
C TYR A 61 -6.86 -17.45 7.55
N GLU A 62 -6.05 -18.46 7.86
CA GLU A 62 -5.98 -19.04 9.21
C GLU A 62 -5.54 -17.99 10.23
N ARG A 63 -4.53 -17.18 9.89
CA ARG A 63 -3.98 -16.17 10.80
C ARG A 63 -4.95 -15.01 11.02
N VAL A 64 -5.60 -14.54 9.97
CA VAL A 64 -6.63 -13.51 10.08
C VAL A 64 -7.80 -13.99 10.93
N LYS A 65 -8.26 -15.24 10.75
CA LYS A 65 -9.31 -15.83 11.60
C LYS A 65 -8.90 -15.86 13.08
N LYS A 66 -7.66 -16.28 13.38
CA LYS A 66 -7.12 -16.26 14.75
C LYS A 66 -7.08 -14.84 15.33
N TYR A 67 -6.70 -13.84 14.55
CA TYR A 67 -6.71 -12.44 15.01
C TYR A 67 -8.13 -11.93 15.28
N GLN A 68 -9.11 -12.33 14.48
CA GLN A 68 -10.51 -11.96 14.74
C GLN A 68 -11.02 -12.53 16.07
N GLU A 69 -10.62 -13.77 16.40
CA GLU A 69 -10.99 -14.43 17.66
C GLU A 69 -10.26 -13.86 18.89
N THR A 70 -8.99 -13.44 18.74
CA THR A 70 -8.11 -13.07 19.87
C THR A 70 -8.00 -11.57 20.12
N ASN A 71 -8.06 -10.73 19.08
CA ASN A 71 -7.80 -9.29 19.16
C ASN A 71 -9.06 -8.44 18.96
N ASN A 72 -10.22 -8.93 19.40
CA ASN A 72 -11.49 -8.21 19.32
C ASN A 72 -11.81 -7.73 17.88
N GLY A 73 -11.45 -8.53 16.87
CA GLY A 73 -11.62 -8.21 15.45
C GLY A 73 -10.50 -7.40 14.78
N ASN A 74 -9.51 -6.88 15.52
CA ASN A 74 -8.44 -6.07 14.93
C ASN A 74 -7.31 -6.94 14.33
N ILE A 75 -7.00 -6.71 13.04
CA ILE A 75 -5.99 -7.46 12.30
C ILE A 75 -4.69 -6.67 12.25
N SER A 76 -3.66 -7.15 12.95
CA SER A 76 -2.31 -6.58 12.87
C SER A 76 -1.59 -7.04 11.59
N TRP A 77 -1.78 -6.30 10.49
CA TRP A 77 -1.14 -6.58 9.20
C TRP A 77 0.39 -6.54 9.23
N LYS A 78 0.97 -5.71 10.11
CA LYS A 78 2.43 -5.62 10.30
C LYS A 78 2.97 -6.93 10.87
N THR A 79 2.35 -7.43 11.94
CA THR A 79 2.73 -8.73 12.54
C THR A 79 2.57 -9.87 11.54
N LEU A 80 1.47 -9.88 10.77
CA LEU A 80 1.26 -10.89 9.72
C LEU A 80 2.33 -10.83 8.62
N GLN A 81 2.76 -9.64 8.23
CA GLN A 81 3.84 -9.46 7.25
C GLN A 81 5.17 -10.06 7.75
N ASP A 82 5.52 -9.81 9.00
CA ASP A 82 6.74 -10.37 9.61
C ASP A 82 6.65 -11.90 9.73
N GLU A 83 5.49 -12.45 10.08
CA GLU A 83 5.24 -13.89 10.12
C GLU A 83 5.33 -14.54 8.73
N MET A 84 4.79 -13.89 7.70
CA MET A 84 4.91 -14.34 6.30
C MET A 84 6.36 -14.40 5.87
N LYS A 85 7.15 -13.37 6.21
CA LYS A 85 8.58 -13.35 5.94
C LYS A 85 9.31 -14.47 6.68
N ALA A 86 8.99 -14.71 7.95
CA ALA A 86 9.62 -15.76 8.75
C ALA A 86 9.30 -17.17 8.23
N LYS A 87 8.06 -17.42 7.79
CA LYS A 87 7.60 -18.74 7.37
C LYS A 87 7.95 -19.08 5.92
N PHE A 88 7.78 -18.13 5.00
CA PHE A 88 7.94 -18.36 3.56
C PHE A 88 9.21 -17.73 2.98
N SER A 89 9.97 -16.99 3.79
CA SER A 89 11.11 -16.19 3.32
C SER A 89 10.74 -15.14 2.25
N LYS A 90 9.46 -14.75 2.19
CA LYS A 90 8.91 -13.80 1.22
C LYS A 90 8.38 -12.57 1.94
N PHE A 91 8.89 -11.40 1.55
CA PHE A 91 8.40 -10.14 2.09
C PHE A 91 7.28 -9.62 1.19
N ARG A 92 6.04 -9.91 1.57
CA ARG A 92 4.84 -9.48 0.84
C ARG A 92 4.42 -8.09 1.30
N SER A 93 3.80 -7.28 0.44
CA SER A 93 3.30 -5.97 0.87
C SER A 93 2.12 -6.15 1.83
N ARG A 94 1.93 -5.19 2.74
CA ARG A 94 0.74 -5.18 3.61
C ARG A 94 -0.55 -5.09 2.79
N ASN A 95 -0.49 -4.39 1.65
CA ASN A 95 -1.62 -4.25 0.74
C ASN A 95 -2.00 -5.59 0.09
N ASP A 96 -1.04 -6.41 -0.31
CA ASP A 96 -1.32 -7.74 -0.88
C ASP A 96 -2.03 -8.65 0.12
N LEU A 97 -1.58 -8.65 1.38
CA LEU A 97 -2.21 -9.43 2.44
C LEU A 97 -3.66 -9.00 2.67
N LYS A 98 -3.91 -7.69 2.67
CA LYS A 98 -5.26 -7.12 2.73
C LYS A 98 -6.10 -7.54 1.52
N ASN A 99 -5.56 -7.47 0.32
CA ASN A 99 -6.25 -7.83 -0.92
C ASN A 99 -6.67 -9.31 -0.93
N ILE A 100 -5.79 -10.21 -0.49
CA ILE A 100 -6.09 -11.65 -0.35
C ILE A 100 -7.25 -11.88 0.59
N TRP A 101 -7.20 -11.24 1.77
CA TRP A 101 -8.28 -11.35 2.73
C TRP A 101 -9.60 -10.77 2.22
N ASN A 102 -9.56 -9.58 1.61
CA ASN A 102 -10.76 -8.93 1.06
C ASN A 102 -11.40 -9.77 -0.06
N ALA A 103 -10.59 -10.36 -0.94
CA ALA A 103 -11.08 -11.29 -1.95
C ALA A 103 -11.77 -12.51 -1.32
N LYS A 104 -11.20 -13.07 -0.25
CA LYS A 104 -11.81 -14.18 0.49
C LYS A 104 -13.10 -13.77 1.21
N LYS A 105 -13.11 -12.60 1.84
CA LYS A 105 -14.27 -12.05 2.55
C LYS A 105 -15.45 -11.90 1.59
N ARG A 106 -15.24 -11.29 0.42
CA ARG A 106 -16.26 -11.16 -0.64
C ARG A 106 -16.80 -12.52 -1.07
N GLN A 107 -15.93 -13.52 -1.26
CA GLN A 107 -16.37 -14.88 -1.61
C GLN A 107 -17.24 -15.53 -0.52
N LEU A 108 -16.99 -15.25 0.76
CA LEU A 108 -17.80 -15.76 1.86
C LEU A 108 -19.16 -15.06 1.92
N GLU A 109 -19.19 -13.75 1.69
CA GLU A 109 -20.42 -12.95 1.62
C GLU A 109 -21.34 -13.45 0.51
N THR A 110 -20.81 -13.62 -0.72
CA THR A 110 -21.58 -14.15 -1.86
C THR A 110 -22.13 -15.55 -1.59
N LYS A 111 -21.37 -16.42 -0.91
CA LYS A 111 -21.85 -17.78 -0.55
C LYS A 111 -22.90 -17.78 0.55
N SER A 112 -22.95 -16.74 1.37
CA SER A 112 -23.92 -16.59 2.45
C SER A 112 -25.26 -15.96 2.03
N GLY A 113 -25.41 -15.61 0.74
CA GLY A 113 -26.66 -15.07 0.19
C GLY A 113 -27.00 -13.64 0.64
N LYS A 114 -26.06 -12.92 1.26
CA LYS A 114 -26.21 -11.48 1.53
C LYS A 114 -25.70 -10.70 0.33
N VAL A 115 -26.62 -10.39 -0.58
CA VAL A 115 -26.44 -9.36 -1.61
C VAL A 115 -26.86 -8.05 -0.97
N ASP A 116 -25.91 -7.38 -0.32
CA ASP A 116 -26.01 -5.93 -0.13
C ASP A 116 -25.15 -5.34 -1.24
N ASP A 117 -25.82 -5.09 -2.37
CA ASP A 117 -25.35 -4.21 -3.43
C ASP A 117 -25.35 -2.80 -2.85
N GLU A 118 -24.21 -2.33 -2.35
CA GLU A 118 -23.90 -0.91 -2.24
C GLU A 118 -22.43 -0.68 -1.85
N ASN A 119 -21.76 0.07 -2.72
CA ASN A 119 -20.83 1.15 -2.42
C ASN A 119 -19.34 0.92 -2.76
N GLU A 120 -18.95 1.54 -3.87
CA GLU A 120 -17.63 2.11 -4.10
C GLU A 120 -17.22 2.92 -2.87
N ASN A 121 -16.33 2.37 -2.03
CA ASN A 121 -15.62 3.22 -1.09
C ASN A 121 -14.13 2.94 -1.21
N GLU A 122 -13.50 3.82 -1.98
CA GLU A 122 -12.11 4.20 -1.85
C GLU A 122 -11.86 4.59 -0.39
N ASN A 123 -11.60 3.61 0.47
CA ASN A 123 -11.16 3.88 1.83
C ASN A 123 -9.72 4.39 1.74
N GLU A 124 -9.62 5.70 1.55
CA GLU A 124 -8.45 6.49 1.89
C GLU A 124 -7.94 6.00 3.24
N GLY A 125 -6.71 5.49 3.25
CA GLY A 125 -6.05 5.13 4.50
C GLY A 125 -5.88 6.39 5.34
N GLU A 126 -6.82 6.60 6.25
CA GLU A 126 -6.68 7.52 7.37
C GLU A 126 -5.56 6.97 8.26
N TYR A 127 -4.37 7.53 8.08
CA TYR A 127 -3.27 7.44 9.03
C TYR A 127 -3.38 8.71 9.87
N GLU A 128 -3.67 8.54 11.16
CA GLU A 128 -3.57 9.62 12.12
C GLU A 128 -2.11 10.07 12.21
N ASP A 129 -1.85 11.27 11.71
CA ASP A 129 -0.56 11.94 11.80
C ASP A 129 -0.48 12.70 13.14
N GLU A 130 0.21 12.14 14.12
CA GLU A 130 0.64 12.89 15.30
C GLU A 130 1.82 13.81 14.94
N LEU A 131 1.57 14.83 14.12
CA LEU A 131 2.50 15.95 13.92
C LEU A 131 1.73 17.27 13.98
N LYS A 132 1.59 17.80 15.20
CA LYS A 132 1.26 19.22 15.40
C LYS A 132 2.37 20.08 14.79
N ALA A 133 2.07 20.73 13.68
CA ALA A 133 2.76 21.93 13.25
C ALA A 133 1.75 22.84 12.53
N ASP A 134 1.49 23.98 13.16
CA ASP A 134 0.50 24.96 12.77
C ASP A 134 0.91 25.66 11.47
N VAL A 135 0.23 25.40 10.35
CA VAL A 135 0.22 26.32 9.19
C VAL A 135 -1.14 26.27 8.50
N GLU A 136 -1.78 27.43 8.51
CA GLU A 136 -3.06 27.81 7.94
C GLU A 136 -2.97 27.94 6.40
N GLY A 137 -3.95 27.42 5.63
CA GLY A 137 -4.15 27.82 4.22
C GLY A 137 -4.73 26.78 3.25
N ARG A 138 -6.05 26.83 3.05
CA ARG A 138 -6.90 26.54 1.86
C ARG A 138 -6.18 26.57 0.48
N THR A 139 -6.57 25.87 -0.59
CA THR A 139 -7.88 25.40 -1.12
C THR A 139 -7.76 24.19 -2.06
N GLU A 140 -8.91 23.51 -2.22
CA GLU A 140 -9.32 22.50 -3.21
C GLU A 140 -8.92 22.80 -4.67
N ASP A 141 -8.62 21.75 -5.44
CA ASP A 141 -9.16 21.54 -6.79
C ASP A 141 -8.87 20.11 -7.27
N GLU A 142 -9.96 19.35 -7.46
CA GLU A 142 -9.97 17.99 -7.96
C GLU A 142 -9.63 17.95 -9.45
N ASN A 143 -8.63 17.15 -9.84
CA ASN A 143 -8.58 16.66 -11.21
C ASN A 143 -8.03 15.23 -11.24
N LYS A 144 -8.95 14.27 -11.32
CA LYS A 144 -8.70 12.83 -11.44
C LYS A 144 -8.01 12.54 -12.78
N LEU A 145 -6.69 12.39 -12.78
CA LEU A 145 -5.95 11.83 -13.92
C LEU A 145 -5.52 10.40 -13.60
N SER A 146 -6.30 9.46 -14.10
CA SER A 146 -6.03 8.02 -14.07
C SER A 146 -4.76 7.71 -14.89
N ILE A 147 -3.72 7.19 -14.23
CA ILE A 147 -2.47 6.80 -14.86
C ILE A 147 -2.62 5.37 -15.40
N GLN A 148 -2.94 5.25 -16.68
CA GLN A 148 -2.88 4.00 -17.42
C GLN A 148 -1.42 3.73 -17.83
N PHE A 149 -0.82 2.67 -17.28
CA PHE A 149 0.49 2.19 -17.71
C PHE A 149 0.35 1.46 -19.05
N ILE A 150 0.74 2.13 -20.14
CA ILE A 150 1.02 1.46 -21.42
C ILE A 150 2.28 0.64 -21.23
N THR A 151 2.15 -0.68 -21.12
CA THR A 151 3.28 -1.60 -21.17
C THR A 151 3.47 -2.13 -22.58
N ASN A 152 4.66 -1.83 -23.10
CA ASN A 152 5.47 -2.60 -24.05
C ASN A 152 5.27 -2.38 -25.56
N ARG A 153 6.27 -1.68 -26.11
CA ARG A 153 6.73 -1.74 -27.50
C ARG A 153 7.82 -2.81 -27.64
N SER A 154 7.65 -3.73 -28.59
CA SER A 154 8.63 -4.13 -29.63
C SER A 154 8.58 -5.62 -29.96
N ILE A 155 8.27 -5.94 -31.22
CA ILE A 155 9.27 -6.47 -32.17
C ILE A 155 9.25 -5.55 -33.38
#